data_AF-A0A1V1W960-F1
#
_entry.id   AF-A0A1V1W960-F1
#
_cell.length_a   1.000
_cell.length_b   1.000
_cell.length_c   1.000
_cell.angle_alpha   90.00
_cell.angle_beta   90.00
_cell.angle_gamma   90.00
#
_symmetry.space_group_name_H-M   'P 1'
#
loop_
_entity.id
_entity.type
_entity.pdbx_description
1 polymer ?
#
loop_
_entity_poly.entity_id
_entity_poly.type
_entity_poly.pdbx_seq_one_letter_code
_entity_poly.pdbx_strand_id
1 'polypeptide(L)'
;MSAPTGHDVAARRHLHWENALDRLELEVDLAERLLADPTGEPVPDHEPWDEPQFEGPIPAGLAERANAIRGRQRAVEAELVAALSATRRQHRFADRVDRATGRRLDHAVYVDLEA
;
A
#
# COMPACT_ATOMS: atom_id res chain seq x y z
N MET A 1 38.45 -21.98 -18.58
CA MET A 1 37.27 -21.39 -17.93
C MET A 1 37.22 -21.95 -16.52
N SER A 2 37.62 -21.18 -15.51
CA SER A 2 37.59 -21.63 -14.11
C SER A 2 36.15 -21.63 -13.60
N ALA A 3 35.77 -22.69 -12.88
CA ALA A 3 34.45 -22.79 -12.25
C ALA A 3 34.33 -21.77 -11.10
N PRO A 4 33.15 -21.15 -10.89
CA PRO A 4 32.94 -20.22 -9.78
C PRO A 4 33.14 -20.94 -8.45
N THR A 5 33.84 -20.28 -7.53
CA THR A 5 34.15 -20.84 -6.21
C THR A 5 32.91 -20.80 -5.33
N GLY A 6 32.78 -21.70 -4.34
CA GLY A 6 31.62 -21.73 -3.45
C GLY A 6 31.35 -20.42 -2.68
N HIS A 7 32.39 -19.59 -2.46
CA HIS A 7 32.25 -18.27 -1.86
C HIS A 7 31.56 -17.26 -2.79
N ASP A 8 31.83 -17.33 -4.10
CA ASP A 8 31.24 -16.41 -5.10
C ASP A 8 29.74 -16.62 -5.21
N VAL A 9 29.30 -17.89 -5.16
CA VAL A 9 27.88 -18.26 -5.18
C VAL A 9 27.18 -17.76 -3.92
N ALA A 10 27.79 -17.91 -2.75
CA ALA A 10 27.23 -17.42 -1.50
C ALA A 10 27.11 -15.89 -1.45
N ALA A 11 28.11 -15.17 -1.95
CA ALA A 11 28.11 -13.72 -2.04
C ALA A 11 27.05 -13.21 -3.03
N ARG A 12 26.97 -13.81 -4.22
CA ARG A 12 25.93 -13.46 -5.21
C ARG A 12 24.52 -13.68 -4.67
N ARG A 13 24.30 -14.79 -3.95
CA ARG A 13 23.02 -15.06 -3.29
C ARG A 13 22.71 -14.01 -2.23
N HIS A 14 23.70 -13.61 -1.44
CA HIS A 14 23.53 -12.57 -0.42
C HIS A 14 23.07 -11.25 -1.06
N LEU A 15 23.77 -10.79 -2.09
CA LEU A 15 23.41 -9.59 -2.85
C LEU A 15 22.01 -9.68 -3.47
N HIS A 16 21.62 -10.85 -3.98
CA HIS A 16 20.28 -11.04 -4.54
C HIS A 16 19.18 -10.86 -3.48
N TRP A 17 19.40 -11.40 -2.27
CA TRP A 17 18.50 -11.18 -1.14
C TRP A 17 18.48 -9.72 -0.69
N GLU A 18 19.64 -9.06 -0.60
CA GLU A 18 19.71 -7.63 -0.24
C GLU A 18 18.91 -6.76 -1.20
N ASN A 19 19.13 -6.91 -2.51
CA ASN A 19 18.42 -6.15 -3.54
C ASN A 19 16.90 -6.34 -3.45
N ALA A 20 16.44 -7.57 -3.18
CA ALA A 20 15.02 -7.83 -3.01
C ALA A 20 14.44 -7.17 -1.75
N LEU A 21 15.17 -7.19 -0.64
CA LEU A 21 14.76 -6.52 0.59
C LEU A 21 14.77 -5.00 0.43
N ASP A 22 15.75 -4.43 -0.28
CA ASP A 22 15.80 -3.00 -0.60
C ASP A 22 14.55 -2.57 -1.40
N ARG A 23 14.19 -3.34 -2.43
CA ARG A 23 12.98 -3.05 -3.22
C ARG A 23 11.73 -3.14 -2.34
N LEU A 24 11.58 -4.19 -1.52
CA LEU A 24 10.44 -4.32 -0.60
C LEU A 24 10.35 -3.16 0.40
N GLU A 25 11.48 -2.69 0.91
CA GLU A 25 11.52 -1.58 1.86
C GLU A 25 11.06 -0.28 1.21
N LEU A 26 11.50 0.01 -0.03
CA LEU A 26 11.03 1.17 -0.79
C LEU A 26 9.52 1.13 -1.06
N GLU A 27 8.97 -0.04 -1.41
CA GLU A 27 7.52 -0.20 -1.63
C GLU A 27 6.73 0.02 -0.33
N VAL A 28 7.24 -0.45 0.81
CA VAL A 28 6.61 -0.23 2.12
C VAL A 28 6.66 1.25 2.50
N ASP A 29 7.81 1.91 2.32
CA ASP A 29 7.96 3.34 2.57
C ASP A 29 6.97 4.16 1.72
N LEU A 30 6.78 3.77 0.46
CA LEU A 30 5.82 4.40 -0.43
C LEU A 30 4.38 4.21 0.08
N ALA A 31 4.00 2.99 0.43
CA ALA A 31 2.67 2.68 0.94
C ALA A 31 2.35 3.41 2.25
N GLU A 32 3.31 3.48 3.18
CA GLU A 32 3.18 4.24 4.42
C GLU A 32 3.00 5.74 4.16
N ARG A 33 3.72 6.32 3.19
CA ARG A 33 3.55 7.72 2.79
C ARG A 33 2.16 8.00 2.24
N LEU A 34 1.60 7.10 1.42
CA LEU A 34 0.25 7.24 0.86
C LEU A 34 -0.83 7.15 1.94
N LEU A 35 -0.63 6.30 2.94
CA LEU A 35 -1.52 6.23 4.10
C LEU A 35 -1.45 7.51 4.95
N ALA A 36 -0.25 8.09 5.09
CA ALA A 36 -0.04 9.32 5.84
C ALA A 36 -0.61 10.56 5.15
N ASP A 37 -0.53 10.63 3.82
CA ASP A 37 -1.11 11.70 3.00
C ASP A 37 -1.93 11.14 1.82
N PRO A 38 -3.21 10.77 2.06
CA PRO A 38 -4.07 10.21 1.03
C PRO A 38 -4.55 11.26 0.00
N THR A 39 -4.28 12.54 0.22
CA THR A 39 -4.65 13.65 -0.68
C THR A 39 -3.50 14.12 -1.57
N GLY A 40 -2.31 13.54 -1.38
CA GLY A 40 -1.12 13.88 -2.14
C GLY A 40 -1.24 13.55 -3.63
N GLU A 41 -0.21 13.96 -4.39
CA GLU A 41 -0.13 13.69 -5.82
C GLU A 41 -0.25 12.18 -6.12
N PRO A 42 -0.90 11.80 -7.24
CA PRO A 42 -0.99 10.41 -7.66
C PRO A 42 0.40 9.80 -7.77
N VAL A 43 0.57 8.59 -7.24
CA VAL A 43 1.81 7.83 -7.44
C VAL A 43 1.99 7.62 -8.94
N PRO A 44 3.17 7.90 -9.51
CA PRO A 44 3.47 7.56 -10.90
C PRO A 44 3.24 6.07 -11.15
N ASP A 45 3.02 5.67 -12.40
CA ASP A 45 2.82 4.26 -12.79
C ASP A 45 3.86 3.37 -12.09
N HIS A 46 3.38 2.59 -11.12
CA HIS A 46 4.22 1.70 -10.35
C HIS A 46 4.53 0.49 -11.22
N GLU A 47 5.81 0.14 -11.32
CA GLU A 47 6.19 -1.09 -11.99
C GLU A 47 5.58 -2.27 -11.20
N PRO A 48 4.84 -3.19 -11.87
CA PRO A 48 4.27 -4.34 -11.19
C PRO A 48 5.34 -5.10 -10.40
N TRP A 49 5.01 -5.50 -9.18
CA TRP A 49 5.91 -6.33 -8.38
C TRP A 49 6.12 -7.68 -9.06
N ASP A 50 7.36 -7.95 -9.47
CA ASP A 50 7.78 -9.25 -9.97
C ASP A 50 8.48 -9.99 -8.84
N GLU A 51 7.94 -11.15 -8.46
CA GLU A 51 8.44 -11.91 -7.31
C GLU A 51 9.84 -12.48 -7.61
N PRO A 52 10.88 -12.06 -6.88
CA PRO A 52 12.24 -12.52 -7.13
C PRO A 52 12.38 -14.01 -6.84
N GLN A 53 13.01 -14.74 -7.75
CA GLN A 53 13.33 -16.15 -7.55
C GLN A 53 14.62 -16.30 -6.75
N PHE A 54 14.52 -16.76 -5.52
CA PHE A 54 15.67 -16.94 -4.65
C PHE A 54 16.30 -18.33 -4.75
N GLU A 55 17.62 -18.37 -4.91
CA GLU A 55 18.39 -19.62 -4.85
C GLU A 55 18.71 -19.96 -3.38
N GLY A 56 17.73 -20.55 -2.68
CA GLY A 56 17.88 -21.03 -1.31
C GLY A 56 17.41 -20.06 -0.22
N PRO A 57 17.62 -20.39 1.06
CA PRO A 57 17.06 -19.64 2.17
C PRO A 57 17.70 -18.26 2.33
N ILE A 58 17.00 -17.39 3.06
CA ILE A 58 17.53 -16.07 3.41
C ILE A 58 18.81 -16.19 4.24
N PRO A 59 19.87 -15.41 3.93
CA PRO A 59 21.05 -15.32 4.75
C PRO A 59 20.74 -14.87 6.19
N ALA A 60 21.39 -15.49 7.18
CA ALA A 60 21.10 -15.23 8.59
C ALA A 60 21.20 -13.75 9.00
N GLY A 61 22.17 -13.01 8.44
CA GLY A 61 22.33 -11.57 8.70
C GLY A 61 21.21 -10.68 8.15
N LEU A 62 20.40 -11.21 7.22
CA LEU A 62 19.26 -10.48 6.62
C LEU A 62 17.91 -10.88 7.23
N ALA A 63 17.88 -11.94 8.06
CA ALA A 63 16.64 -12.48 8.60
C ALA A 63 15.92 -11.49 9.53
N GLU A 64 16.66 -10.73 10.34
CA GLU A 64 16.08 -9.70 11.21
C GLU A 64 15.44 -8.58 10.38
N ARG A 65 16.17 -8.07 9.38
CA ARG A 65 15.69 -7.05 8.45
C ARG A 65 14.43 -7.48 7.71
N ALA A 66 14.41 -8.71 7.19
CA ALA A 66 13.23 -9.25 6.51
C ALA A 66 12.01 -9.35 7.43
N ASN A 67 12.21 -9.73 8.70
CA ASN A 67 11.11 -9.76 9.67
C ASN A 67 10.60 -8.36 10.03
N ALA A 68 11.48 -7.36 10.13
CA ALA A 68 11.09 -5.98 10.34
C ALA A 68 10.24 -5.44 9.18
N ILE A 69 10.69 -5.65 7.93
CA ILE A 69 9.95 -5.28 6.72
C ILE A 69 8.57 -5.95 6.71
N ARG A 70 8.50 -7.27 6.98
CA ARG A 70 7.22 -8.00 7.05
C ARG A 70 6.29 -7.51 8.15
N GLY A 71 6.84 -7.04 9.28
CA GLY A 71 6.06 -6.40 10.33
C GLY A 71 5.37 -5.12 9.85
N ARG A 72 6.12 -4.26 9.17
CA ARG A 72 5.61 -3.02 8.56
C ARG A 72 4.57 -3.30 7.47
N GLN A 73 4.83 -4.27 6.59
CA GLN A 73 3.87 -4.69 5.56
C GLN A 73 2.51 -5.08 6.14
N ARG A 74 2.49 -5.84 7.25
CA ARG A 74 1.24 -6.22 7.92
C ARG A 74 0.53 -5.04 8.57
N ALA A 75 1.27 -4.06 9.08
CA ALA A 75 0.68 -2.84 9.62
C ALA A 75 0.01 -2.03 8.49
N VAL A 76 0.72 -1.83 7.38
CA VAL A 76 0.20 -1.18 6.16
C VAL A 76 -1.04 -1.91 5.63
N GLU A 77 -1.01 -3.24 5.53
CA GLU A 77 -2.16 -4.04 5.11
C GLU A 77 -3.39 -3.80 6.00
N ALA A 78 -3.21 -3.82 7.32
CA ALA A 78 -4.28 -3.59 8.27
C ALA A 78 -4.87 -2.17 8.14
N GLU A 79 -4.02 -1.16 7.95
CA GLU A 79 -4.45 0.23 7.75
C GLU A 79 -5.19 0.42 6.43
N LEU A 80 -4.71 -0.15 5.33
CA LEU A 80 -5.38 -0.12 4.04
C LEU A 80 -6.78 -0.75 4.12
N VAL A 81 -6.92 -1.90 4.78
CA VAL A 81 -8.22 -2.55 4.99
C VAL A 81 -9.16 -1.67 5.81
N ALA A 82 -8.65 -0.99 6.84
CA ALA A 82 -9.41 -0.07 7.67
C ALA A 82 -9.87 1.17 6.87
N ALA A 83 -8.97 1.77 6.09
CA ALA A 83 -9.24 2.91 5.22
C ALA A 83 -10.31 2.59 4.18
N LEU A 84 -10.15 1.49 3.42
CA LEU A 84 -11.14 1.02 2.45
C LEU A 84 -12.52 0.78 3.09
N SER A 85 -12.54 0.23 4.30
CA SER A 85 -13.78 0.01 5.05
C SER A 85 -14.46 1.32 5.46
N ALA A 86 -13.68 2.34 5.83
CA ALA A 86 -14.19 3.68 6.16
C ALA A 86 -14.79 4.37 4.92
N THR A 87 -14.06 4.35 3.80
CA THR A 87 -14.51 4.90 2.51
C THR A 87 -15.83 4.26 2.07
N ARG A 88 -15.94 2.92 2.16
CA ARG A 88 -17.20 2.21 1.85
C ARG A 88 -18.37 2.63 2.75
N ARG A 89 -18.13 2.89 4.03
CA ARG A 89 -19.18 3.37 4.96
C ARG A 89 -19.61 4.79 4.62
N GLN A 90 -18.68 5.67 4.27
CA GLN A 90 -18.97 7.05 3.83
C GLN A 90 -19.83 7.05 2.57
N HIS A 91 -19.47 6.26 1.55
CA HIS A 91 -20.30 6.11 0.34
C HIS A 91 -21.72 5.64 0.66
N ARG A 92 -21.88 4.58 1.46
CA ARG A 92 -23.22 4.09 1.87
C ARG A 92 -24.03 5.13 2.66
N PHE A 93 -23.37 6.01 3.40
CA PHE A 93 -24.04 7.10 4.11
C PHE A 93 -24.49 8.18 3.13
N ALA A 94 -23.60 8.63 2.23
CA ALA A 94 -23.93 9.58 1.16
C ALA A 94 -25.12 9.07 0.31
N ASP A 95 -25.07 7.81 -0.14
CA ASP A 95 -26.16 7.18 -0.90
C ASP A 95 -27.49 7.12 -0.14
N ARG A 96 -27.46 7.07 1.21
CA ARG A 96 -28.68 7.12 2.04
C ARG A 96 -29.20 8.55 2.17
N VAL A 97 -28.32 9.51 2.35
CA VAL A 97 -28.67 10.94 2.40
C VAL A 97 -29.27 11.35 1.07
N ASP A 98 -28.61 11.07 -0.05
CA ASP A 98 -29.09 11.40 -1.40
C ASP A 98 -30.46 10.79 -1.70
N ARG A 99 -30.71 9.55 -1.27
CA ARG A 99 -32.06 8.94 -1.40
C ARG A 99 -33.10 9.62 -0.52
N ALA A 100 -32.73 10.04 0.69
CA ALA A 100 -33.64 10.70 1.62
C ALA A 100 -33.95 12.15 1.23
N THR A 101 -32.96 12.87 0.68
CA THR A 101 -33.10 14.26 0.20
C THR A 101 -33.67 14.31 -1.21
N GLY A 102 -33.33 13.36 -2.08
CA GLY A 102 -33.87 13.25 -3.45
C GLY A 102 -35.37 12.99 -3.52
N ARG A 103 -35.97 12.34 -2.51
CA ARG A 103 -37.44 12.20 -2.40
C ARG A 103 -38.12 13.49 -1.91
N ARG A 104 -37.38 14.48 -1.41
CA ARG A 104 -37.93 15.71 -0.82
C ARG A 104 -37.75 16.95 -1.72
N LEU A 105 -37.09 16.82 -2.86
CA LEU A 105 -36.79 17.92 -3.80
C LEU A 105 -37.75 18.00 -4.99
N ASP A 106 -39.01 17.57 -4.83
CA ASP A 106 -40.04 17.83 -5.86
C ASP A 106 -40.55 19.29 -5.86
N HIS A 107 -40.15 20.12 -4.90
CA HIS A 107 -40.13 21.58 -5.08
C HIS A 107 -39.17 22.26 -4.12
N ALA A 108 -38.47 23.31 -4.57
CA ALA A 108 -37.92 24.33 -3.70
C ALA A 108 -38.93 25.48 -3.64
N VAL A 109 -39.47 25.77 -2.47
CA VAL A 109 -40.36 26.93 -2.25
C VAL A 109 -39.52 28.02 -1.62
N TYR A 110 -39.30 29.10 -2.37
CA TYR A 110 -38.73 30.32 -1.84
C TYR A 110 -39.87 31.17 -1.26
N VAL A 111 -39.74 31.52 0.02
CA VAL A 111 -40.63 32.47 0.69
C VAL A 111 -39.92 33.82 0.64
N ASP A 112 -40.45 34.74 -0.15
CA ASP A 112 -40.03 36.13 -0.09
C ASP A 112 -40.70 36.78 1.11
N LEU A 113 -39.90 37.29 2.04
CA LEU A 113 -40.38 38.01 3.21
C LEU A 113 -40.36 39.49 2.85
N GLU A 114 -41.44 39.98 2.26
CA GLU A 114 -41.66 41.41 2.16
C GLU A 114 -42.06 41.96 3.54
N ALA A 115 -41.35 43.02 3.97
CA ALA A 115 -41.54 43.70 5.27
C ALA A 115 -42.47 44.90 5.14
#